data_AF-A0A2M7A9K9-F1
#
_entry.id   AF-A0A2M7A9K9-F1
#
_cell.length_a   1.000
_cell.length_b   1.000
_cell.length_c   1.000
_cell.angle_alpha   90.00
_cell.angle_beta   90.00
_cell.angle_gamma   90.00
#
_symmetry.space_group_name_H-M   'P 1'
#
loop_
_entity.id
_entity.type
_entity.pdbx_description
1 polymer ?
#
loop_
_entity_poly.entity_id
_entity_poly.type
_entity_poly.pdbx_seq_one_letter_code
_entity_poly.pdbx_strand_id
1 'polypeptide(L)'
;MVHCEKCGTAVPDKARFCEGCGQPMSSGSNTPAPISGYIEAWKEVLDEGGAGERTDPRNGTGRESFVHTGSIALEDSRFSYLLGYSKLLVAFGWCAIVVLALAGAVVGLQFSDTSLQGMVVGWLLIPGGGLIVGALAGMPYIILGQWIQVFVSIENNTSDMALRQGTTNRLLALICDRFAEMEEPSNSADSSA
;
A
#
# COMPACT_ATOMS: atom_id res chain seq x y z
N MET A 1 32.89 -11.74 9.53
CA MET A 1 31.99 -12.26 8.48
C MET A 1 30.97 -13.15 9.16
N VAL A 2 29.69 -13.00 8.85
CA VAL A 2 28.58 -13.79 9.42
C VAL A 2 27.89 -14.57 8.32
N HIS A 3 27.45 -15.79 8.62
CA HIS A 3 26.71 -16.62 7.67
C HIS A 3 25.21 -16.40 7.83
N CYS A 4 24.50 -16.28 6.71
CA CYS A 4 23.04 -16.20 6.70
C CYS A 4 22.44 -17.53 7.16
N GLU A 5 21.57 -17.49 8.19
CA GLU A 5 20.91 -18.68 8.73
C GLU A 5 19.98 -19.37 7.72
N LYS A 6 19.47 -18.62 6.74
CA LYS A 6 18.53 -19.17 5.75
C LYS A 6 19.20 -19.82 4.55
N CYS A 7 20.30 -19.27 4.04
CA CYS A 7 20.92 -19.73 2.79
C CYS A 7 22.41 -20.08 2.90
N GLY A 8 23.04 -19.85 4.06
CA GLY A 8 24.45 -20.18 4.30
C GLY A 8 25.47 -19.23 3.66
N THR A 9 25.03 -18.27 2.84
CA THR A 9 25.92 -17.29 2.19
C THR A 9 26.69 -16.49 3.23
N ALA A 10 27.99 -16.28 2.98
CA ALA A 10 28.83 -15.42 3.80
C ALA A 10 28.49 -13.94 3.53
N VAL A 11 28.20 -13.20 4.59
CA VAL A 11 27.73 -11.81 4.56
C VAL A 11 28.66 -10.95 5.43
N PRO A 12 29.02 -9.71 5.03
CA PRO A 12 29.84 -8.83 5.84
C PRO A 12 29.10 -8.40 7.13
N ASP A 13 29.84 -8.21 8.23
CA ASP A 13 29.28 -8.02 9.59
C ASP A 13 28.41 -6.76 9.77
N LYS A 14 28.38 -5.87 8.77
CA LYS A 14 27.61 -4.62 8.75
C LYS A 14 26.48 -4.59 7.72
N ALA A 15 26.27 -5.66 6.95
CA ALA A 15 25.18 -5.68 5.98
C ALA A 15 23.83 -5.82 6.69
N ARG A 16 22.87 -4.98 6.31
CA ARG A 16 21.50 -5.03 6.81
C ARG A 16 20.69 -6.19 6.22
N PHE A 17 21.09 -6.69 5.06
CA PHE A 17 20.40 -7.75 4.32
C PHE A 17 21.40 -8.74 3.74
N CYS A 18 21.00 -10.01 3.64
CA CYS A 18 21.78 -11.04 2.97
C CYS A 18 21.67 -10.87 1.45
N GLU A 19 22.80 -10.64 0.76
CA GLU A 19 22.85 -10.48 -0.70
C GLU A 19 22.43 -11.73 -1.47
N GLY A 20 22.54 -12.92 -0.85
CA GLY A 20 22.14 -14.18 -1.48
C GLY A 20 20.62 -14.47 -1.48
N CYS A 21 19.87 -14.03 -0.46
CA CYS A 21 18.46 -14.42 -0.29
C CYS A 21 17.52 -13.27 0.12
N GLY A 22 18.05 -12.05 0.32
CA GLY A 22 17.30 -10.85 0.69
C GLY A 22 16.84 -10.78 2.15
N GLN A 23 17.18 -11.75 3.01
CA GLN A 23 16.73 -11.75 4.40
C GLN A 23 17.43 -10.66 5.23
N PRO A 24 16.71 -9.86 6.04
CA PRO A 24 17.32 -8.91 6.97
C PRO A 24 18.18 -9.63 8.00
N MET A 25 19.39 -9.11 8.24
CA MET A 25 20.33 -9.63 9.23
C MET A 25 20.10 -8.88 10.55
N SER A 26 19.85 -9.60 11.66
CA SER A 26 19.55 -9.01 12.98
C SER A 26 20.75 -8.30 13.65
N SER A 27 21.90 -8.25 12.99
CA SER A 27 23.14 -7.70 13.54
C SER A 27 23.26 -6.20 13.25
N GLY A 28 22.35 -5.43 13.84
CA GLY A 28 22.38 -3.97 13.82
C GLY A 28 21.65 -3.44 15.04
N SER A 29 22.27 -3.52 16.21
CA SER A 29 21.77 -2.94 17.45
C SER A 29 21.71 -1.42 17.33
N ASN A 30 20.61 -0.91 16.79
CA ASN A 30 20.07 0.38 17.19
C ASN A 30 18.71 0.07 17.80
N THR A 31 18.69 -0.02 19.13
CA THR A 31 17.49 0.02 19.95
C THR A 31 16.49 1.03 19.38
N PRO A 32 15.29 0.62 18.91
CA PRO A 32 14.22 1.57 18.68
C PRO A 32 13.77 2.07 20.05
N ALA A 33 14.05 3.33 20.36
CA ALA A 33 13.47 4.03 21.48
C ALA A 33 11.92 3.99 21.38
N PRO A 34 11.20 3.99 22.52
CA PRO A 34 9.73 3.98 22.53
C PRO A 34 9.15 5.15 21.72
N ILE A 35 8.05 4.87 21.02
CA ILE A 35 7.34 5.68 20.02
C ILE A 35 6.61 6.90 20.66
N SER A 36 7.26 7.59 21.59
CA SER A 36 6.73 8.78 22.26
C SER A 36 7.41 10.08 21.81
N GLY A 37 8.46 10.02 20.97
CA GLY A 37 9.23 11.18 20.52
C GLY A 37 9.04 11.59 19.05
N TYR A 38 8.29 10.83 18.25
CA TYR A 38 8.17 11.06 16.80
C TYR A 38 7.33 12.30 16.43
N ILE A 39 6.66 12.96 17.37
CA ILE A 39 5.89 14.19 17.09
C ILE A 39 6.77 15.44 17.20
N GLU A 40 7.89 15.41 17.93
CA GLU A 40 8.72 16.60 18.15
C GLU A 40 9.84 16.76 17.10
N ALA A 41 10.29 15.68 16.47
CA ALA A 41 11.37 15.72 15.46
C ALA A 41 10.96 16.28 14.09
N TRP A 42 9.66 16.32 13.74
CA TRP A 42 9.21 16.87 12.46
C TRP A 42 8.99 18.39 12.49
N LYS A 43 9.17 19.02 13.66
CA LYS A 43 9.00 20.47 13.81
C LYS A 43 10.25 21.25 13.39
N GLU A 44 11.44 20.65 13.43
CA GLU A 44 12.70 21.28 12.97
C GLU A 44 12.87 21.24 11.44
N VAL A 45 12.35 20.22 10.76
CA VAL A 45 12.54 20.08 9.30
C VAL A 45 11.65 21.02 8.48
N LEU A 46 10.57 21.54 9.07
CA LEU A 46 9.63 22.44 8.37
C LEU A 46 9.98 23.94 8.49
N ASP A 47 10.98 24.31 9.29
CA ASP A 47 11.40 25.72 9.48
C ASP A 47 12.65 26.11 8.66
N GLU A 48 13.33 25.16 8.00
CA GLU A 48 14.47 25.47 7.11
C GLU A 48 14.05 25.71 5.64
N GLY A 49 12.95 26.43 5.46
CA GLY A 49 12.71 27.20 4.24
C GLY A 49 13.71 28.35 4.14
N GLY A 50 14.97 28.05 3.81
CA GLY A 50 16.05 29.03 3.77
C GLY A 50 17.16 28.66 2.80
N ALA A 51 17.03 29.15 1.56
CA ALA A 51 18.08 29.48 0.58
C ALA A 51 19.46 28.82 0.78
N GLY A 52 19.77 27.82 -0.06
CA GLY A 52 21.08 27.18 -0.12
C GLY A 52 21.40 26.66 -1.51
N GLU A 53 21.38 27.55 -2.50
CA GLU A 53 21.87 27.30 -3.85
C GLU A 53 23.39 27.02 -3.81
N ARG A 54 23.80 25.80 -4.14
CA ARG A 54 25.18 25.47 -4.50
C ARG A 54 25.18 24.97 -5.94
N THR A 55 25.35 25.90 -6.86
CA THR A 55 25.64 25.63 -8.27
C THR A 55 27.11 25.25 -8.42
N ASP A 56 27.36 24.04 -8.94
CA ASP A 56 28.66 23.63 -9.46
C ASP A 56 28.76 24.02 -10.94
N PRO A 57 29.68 24.92 -11.37
CA PRO A 57 29.79 25.33 -12.75
C PRO A 57 30.94 24.58 -13.41
N ARG A 58 30.74 23.31 -13.80
CA ARG A 58 31.54 22.62 -14.84
C ARG A 58 31.11 21.17 -15.01
N ASN A 59 30.00 20.95 -15.71
CA ASN A 59 30.03 19.91 -16.73
C ASN A 59 28.96 20.19 -17.79
N GLY A 60 29.41 20.35 -19.02
CA GLY A 60 28.56 20.60 -20.18
C GLY A 60 27.83 19.35 -20.62
N THR A 61 26.64 19.57 -21.16
CA THR A 61 25.91 18.67 -22.08
C THR A 61 25.53 17.30 -21.52
N GLY A 62 24.71 17.30 -20.48
CA GLY A 62 23.79 16.20 -20.20
C GLY A 62 22.39 16.79 -20.13
N ARG A 63 21.58 16.57 -21.16
CA ARG A 63 20.17 16.98 -21.21
C ARG A 63 19.40 16.09 -20.24
N GLU A 64 19.53 16.39 -18.94
CA GLU A 64 18.81 15.69 -17.89
C GLU A 64 17.32 15.98 -18.07
N SER A 65 16.64 14.94 -18.54
CA SER A 65 15.20 14.89 -18.60
C SER A 65 14.71 15.06 -17.17
N PHE A 66 14.20 16.26 -16.89
CA PHE A 66 13.52 16.62 -15.66
C PHE A 66 12.30 15.70 -15.52
N VAL A 67 12.52 14.53 -14.92
CA VAL A 67 11.48 13.53 -14.69
C VAL A 67 10.54 14.11 -13.64
N HIS A 68 9.31 14.39 -14.07
CA HIS A 68 8.12 14.57 -13.24
C HIS A 68 8.07 13.51 -12.12
N THR A 69 8.69 13.79 -10.98
CA THR A 69 8.60 12.97 -9.76
C THR A 69 7.76 13.67 -8.68
N GLY A 70 7.38 14.93 -8.89
CA GLY A 70 6.59 15.71 -7.94
C GLY A 70 5.10 15.37 -7.86
N SER A 71 4.51 14.70 -8.87
CA SER A 71 3.05 14.41 -8.85
C SER A 71 2.69 13.11 -8.14
N ILE A 72 3.64 12.17 -8.00
CA ILE A 72 3.36 10.80 -7.50
C ILE A 72 3.28 10.77 -5.97
N ALA A 73 3.98 11.68 -5.27
CA ALA A 73 4.02 11.71 -3.81
C ALA A 73 2.70 12.18 -3.15
N LEU A 74 1.85 12.91 -3.89
CA LEU A 74 0.60 13.45 -3.33
C LEU A 74 -0.56 12.44 -3.44
N GLU A 75 -0.50 11.49 -4.37
CA GLU A 75 -1.52 10.45 -4.55
C GLU A 75 -1.41 9.33 -3.51
N ASP A 76 -0.20 8.98 -3.07
CA ASP A 76 0.04 7.90 -2.10
C ASP A 76 -0.66 8.16 -0.75
N SER A 77 -0.79 9.43 -0.37
CA SER A 77 -1.43 9.80 0.89
C SER A 77 -2.96 9.58 0.86
N ARG A 78 -3.63 9.75 -0.29
CA ARG A 78 -5.09 9.54 -0.42
C ARG A 78 -5.50 8.08 -0.34
N PHE A 79 -4.66 7.18 -0.86
CA PHE A 79 -4.92 5.75 -0.85
C PHE A 79 -4.88 5.15 0.56
N SER A 80 -3.97 5.65 1.40
CA SER A 80 -3.87 5.25 2.81
C SER A 80 -5.13 5.57 3.60
N TYR A 81 -5.79 6.71 3.32
CA TYR A 81 -7.07 7.05 3.96
C TYR A 81 -8.20 6.10 3.53
N LEU A 82 -8.31 5.79 2.24
CA LEU A 82 -9.34 4.88 1.70
C LEU A 82 -9.24 3.46 2.29
N LEU A 83 -8.02 2.95 2.45
CA LEU A 83 -7.77 1.67 3.11
C LEU A 83 -8.23 1.70 4.58
N GLY A 84 -8.03 2.82 5.29
CA GLY A 84 -8.54 3.04 6.63
C GLY A 84 -10.07 2.99 6.72
N TYR A 85 -10.77 3.62 5.77
CA TYR A 85 -12.24 3.63 5.72
C TYR A 85 -12.84 2.24 5.54
N SER A 86 -12.20 1.34 4.79
CA SER A 86 -12.70 -0.03 4.60
C SER A 86 -12.83 -0.80 5.93
N LYS A 87 -11.84 -0.66 6.82
CA LYS A 87 -11.86 -1.29 8.15
C LYS A 87 -12.91 -0.67 9.05
N LEU A 88 -13.09 0.65 8.98
CA LEU A 88 -14.14 1.35 9.72
C LEU A 88 -15.53 0.91 9.28
N LEU A 89 -15.79 0.78 7.97
CA LEU A 89 -17.09 0.34 7.46
C LEU A 89 -17.45 -1.08 7.91
N VAL A 90 -16.47 -1.99 7.92
CA VAL A 90 -16.67 -3.35 8.45
C VAL A 90 -16.99 -3.29 9.95
N ALA A 91 -16.25 -2.49 10.73
CA ALA A 91 -16.50 -2.31 12.15
C ALA A 91 -17.89 -1.71 12.42
N PHE A 92 -18.32 -0.69 11.66
CA PHE A 92 -19.65 -0.10 11.74
C PHE A 92 -20.75 -1.12 11.40
N GLY A 93 -20.55 -1.96 10.38
CA GLY A 93 -21.48 -3.02 10.02
C GLY A 93 -21.68 -4.03 11.15
N TRP A 94 -20.58 -4.50 11.76
CA TRP A 94 -20.65 -5.38 12.94
C TRP A 94 -21.30 -4.69 14.14
N CYS A 95 -20.98 -3.42 14.38
CA CYS A 95 -21.56 -2.65 15.47
C CYS A 95 -23.08 -2.51 15.29
N ALA A 96 -23.56 -2.27 14.07
CA ALA A 96 -24.98 -2.19 13.76
C ALA A 96 -25.70 -3.52 14.01
N ILE A 97 -25.11 -4.65 13.61
CA ILE A 97 -25.66 -5.99 13.87
C ILE A 97 -25.79 -6.24 15.38
N VAL A 98 -24.75 -5.93 16.15
CA VAL A 98 -24.75 -6.13 17.61
C VAL A 98 -25.79 -5.23 18.28
N VAL A 99 -25.85 -3.95 17.90
CA VAL A 99 -26.82 -2.99 18.47
C VAL A 99 -28.26 -3.42 18.17
N LEU A 100 -28.56 -3.84 16.94
CA LEU A 100 -29.91 -4.30 16.58
C LEU A 100 -30.27 -5.62 17.27
N ALA A 101 -29.31 -6.54 17.42
CA ALA A 101 -29.52 -7.78 18.16
C ALA A 101 -29.82 -7.52 19.65
N LEU A 102 -29.06 -6.62 20.29
CA LEU A 102 -29.29 -6.20 21.67
C LEU A 102 -30.64 -5.48 21.84
N ALA A 103 -30.98 -4.56 20.93
CA ALA A 103 -32.27 -3.88 20.95
C ALA A 103 -33.43 -4.88 20.84
N GLY A 104 -33.32 -5.86 19.93
CA GLY A 104 -34.27 -6.95 19.81
C GLY A 104 -34.38 -7.78 21.09
N ALA A 105 -33.25 -8.11 21.73
CA ALA A 105 -33.25 -8.84 23.00
C ALA A 105 -33.94 -8.06 24.12
N VAL A 106 -33.68 -6.75 24.25
CA VAL A 106 -34.34 -5.90 25.25
C VAL A 106 -35.85 -5.84 25.03
N VAL A 107 -36.31 -5.68 23.78
CA VAL A 107 -37.74 -5.70 23.46
C VAL A 107 -38.33 -7.08 23.76
N GLY A 108 -37.62 -8.17 23.45
CA GLY A 108 -38.06 -9.53 23.76
C GLY A 108 -38.26 -9.78 25.25
N LEU A 109 -37.38 -9.23 26.11
CA LEU A 109 -37.50 -9.34 27.56
C LEU A 109 -38.76 -8.65 28.10
N GLN A 110 -39.20 -7.53 27.51
CA GLN A 110 -40.41 -6.83 27.95
C GLN A 110 -41.70 -7.60 27.65
N PHE A 111 -41.69 -8.52 26.67
CA PHE A 111 -42.83 -9.37 26.32
C PHE A 111 -42.85 -10.73 27.04
N SER A 112 -41.86 -10.98 27.91
CA SER A 112 -41.69 -12.24 28.64
C SER A 112 -42.82 -12.55 29.62
N ASP A 113 -43.55 -11.54 30.12
CA ASP A 113 -44.54 -11.74 31.18
C ASP A 113 -45.91 -12.24 30.67
N THR A 114 -46.14 -12.27 29.36
CA THR A 114 -47.44 -12.61 28.78
C THR A 114 -47.51 -14.05 28.25
N SER A 115 -47.97 -14.98 29.11
CA SER A 115 -48.35 -16.37 28.79
C SER A 115 -47.25 -17.32 28.27
N LEU A 116 -47.30 -18.58 28.68
CA LEU A 116 -46.34 -19.64 28.28
C LEU A 116 -46.27 -19.84 26.76
N GLN A 117 -47.37 -19.59 26.03
CA GLN A 117 -47.38 -19.63 24.56
C GLN A 117 -46.75 -18.38 23.92
N GLY A 118 -46.86 -17.22 24.57
CA GLY A 118 -46.16 -16.00 24.18
C GLY A 118 -44.64 -16.10 24.34
N MET A 119 -44.15 -16.88 25.33
CA MET A 119 -42.72 -17.11 25.53
C MET A 119 -42.04 -17.77 24.32
N VAL A 120 -42.60 -18.84 23.77
CA VAL A 120 -41.94 -19.58 22.67
C VAL A 120 -41.92 -18.74 21.39
N VAL A 121 -43.02 -18.05 21.10
CA VAL A 121 -43.15 -17.22 19.89
C VAL A 121 -42.30 -15.95 20.00
N GLY A 122 -42.28 -15.31 21.18
CA GLY A 122 -41.48 -14.11 21.45
C GLY A 122 -39.98 -14.37 21.41
N TRP A 123 -39.51 -15.46 22.03
CA TRP A 123 -38.07 -15.79 22.05
C TRP A 123 -37.53 -16.30 20.71
N LEU A 124 -38.37 -16.77 19.79
CA LEU A 124 -37.89 -17.23 18.48
C LEU A 124 -37.98 -16.14 17.42
N LEU A 125 -39.09 -15.38 17.38
CA LEU A 125 -39.30 -14.37 16.35
C LEU A 125 -38.56 -13.06 16.62
N ILE A 126 -38.40 -12.66 17.87
CA ILE A 126 -37.83 -11.34 18.19
C ILE A 126 -36.30 -11.33 18.03
N PRO A 127 -35.52 -12.21 18.66
CA PRO A 127 -34.08 -12.25 18.42
C PRO A 127 -33.75 -12.79 17.03
N GLY A 128 -34.52 -13.76 16.52
CA GLY A 128 -34.37 -14.24 15.14
C GLY A 128 -34.64 -13.13 14.11
N GLY A 129 -35.71 -12.38 14.29
CA GLY A 129 -36.05 -11.23 13.44
C GLY A 129 -35.03 -10.10 13.53
N GLY A 130 -34.56 -9.76 14.74
CA GLY A 130 -33.51 -8.77 14.94
C GLY A 130 -32.19 -9.14 14.25
N LEU A 131 -31.82 -10.42 14.27
CA LEU A 131 -30.61 -10.91 13.59
C LEU A 131 -30.78 -10.87 12.07
N ILE A 132 -31.94 -11.25 11.53
CA ILE A 132 -32.21 -11.18 10.09
C ILE A 132 -32.22 -9.73 9.61
N VAL A 133 -32.90 -8.82 10.30
CA VAL A 133 -32.94 -7.40 9.93
C VAL A 133 -31.55 -6.78 10.07
N GLY A 134 -30.82 -7.11 11.14
CA GLY A 134 -29.44 -6.67 11.33
C GLY A 134 -28.51 -7.19 10.23
N ALA A 135 -28.65 -8.44 9.82
CA ALA A 135 -27.88 -9.03 8.73
C ALA A 135 -28.22 -8.36 7.39
N LEU A 136 -29.50 -8.10 7.10
CA LEU A 136 -29.93 -7.41 5.88
C LEU A 136 -29.44 -5.95 5.83
N ALA A 137 -29.44 -5.26 6.98
CA ALA A 137 -28.93 -3.90 7.08
C ALA A 137 -27.38 -3.84 7.04
N GLY A 138 -26.69 -4.83 7.61
CA GLY A 138 -25.23 -4.90 7.69
C GLY A 138 -24.55 -5.46 6.43
N MET A 139 -25.21 -6.37 5.71
CA MET A 139 -24.70 -7.02 4.50
C MET A 139 -24.17 -6.03 3.44
N PRO A 140 -24.89 -4.96 3.08
CA PRO A 140 -24.41 -3.98 2.11
C PRO A 140 -23.06 -3.37 2.48
N TYR A 141 -22.83 -3.08 3.77
CA TYR A 141 -21.58 -2.49 4.26
C TYR A 141 -20.40 -3.47 4.14
N ILE A 142 -20.63 -4.76 4.41
CA ILE A 142 -19.61 -5.81 4.28
C ILE A 142 -19.25 -6.00 2.81
N ILE A 143 -20.25 -6.06 1.93
CA ILE A 143 -20.06 -6.20 0.49
C ILE A 143 -19.29 -5.00 -0.06
N LEU A 144 -19.69 -3.77 0.28
CA LEU A 144 -18.98 -2.55 -0.12
C LEU A 144 -17.52 -2.56 0.36
N GLY A 145 -17.26 -2.99 1.61
CA GLY A 145 -15.91 -3.10 2.14
C GLY A 145 -15.02 -4.06 1.33
N GLN A 146 -15.56 -5.23 0.96
CA GLN A 146 -14.87 -6.21 0.12
C GLN A 146 -14.61 -5.68 -1.30
N TRP A 147 -15.62 -5.04 -1.90
CA TRP A 147 -15.49 -4.45 -3.24
C TRP A 147 -14.41 -3.37 -3.31
N ILE A 148 -14.32 -2.50 -2.29
CA ILE A 148 -13.28 -1.46 -2.23
C ILE A 148 -11.89 -2.10 -2.20
N GLN A 149 -11.69 -3.18 -1.43
CA GLN A 149 -10.40 -3.87 -1.40
C GLN A 149 -10.03 -4.52 -2.73
N VAL A 150 -10.99 -5.14 -3.43
CA VAL A 150 -10.78 -5.69 -4.77
C VAL A 150 -10.42 -4.59 -5.75
N PHE A 151 -11.12 -3.46 -5.71
CA PHE A 151 -10.88 -2.34 -6.61
C PHE A 151 -9.48 -1.75 -6.42
N VAL A 152 -9.08 -1.49 -5.17
CA VAL A 152 -7.72 -1.07 -4.79
C VAL A 152 -6.67 -2.06 -5.27
N SER A 153 -6.94 -3.36 -5.13
CA SER A 153 -6.02 -4.40 -5.61
C SER A 153 -5.89 -4.42 -7.12
N ILE A 154 -6.97 -4.17 -7.87
CA ILE A 154 -6.94 -4.11 -9.34
C ILE A 154 -6.11 -2.91 -9.79
N GLU A 155 -6.31 -1.76 -9.17
CA GLU A 155 -5.62 -0.52 -9.53
C GLU A 155 -4.10 -0.62 -9.31
N ASN A 156 -3.67 -1.20 -8.18
CA ASN A 156 -2.26 -1.50 -7.90
C ASN A 156 -1.65 -2.45 -8.92
N ASN A 157 -2.40 -3.45 -9.39
CA ASN A 157 -1.90 -4.37 -10.41
C ASN A 157 -1.84 -3.71 -11.79
N THR A 158 -2.79 -2.84 -12.13
CA THR A 158 -2.78 -2.14 -13.43
C THR A 158 -1.67 -1.09 -13.52
N SER A 159 -1.36 -0.41 -12.42
CA SER A 159 -0.26 0.57 -12.38
C SER A 159 1.11 -0.11 -12.55
N ASP A 160 1.33 -1.28 -11.92
CA ASP A 160 2.57 -2.05 -12.15
C ASP A 160 2.69 -2.51 -13.62
N MET A 161 1.58 -2.89 -14.26
CA MET A 161 1.61 -3.24 -15.68
C MET A 161 1.93 -2.05 -16.58
N ALA A 162 1.37 -0.86 -16.31
CA ALA A 162 1.69 0.34 -17.08
C ALA A 162 3.17 0.75 -16.94
N LEU A 163 3.72 0.62 -15.73
CA LEU A 163 5.12 0.92 -15.44
C LEU A 163 6.07 -0.07 -16.12
N ARG A 164 5.74 -1.37 -16.07
CA ARG A 164 6.46 -2.41 -16.82
C ARG A 164 6.43 -2.14 -18.31
N GLN A 165 5.28 -1.82 -18.88
CA GLN A 165 5.12 -1.60 -20.32
C GLN A 165 5.89 -0.37 -20.82
N GLY A 166 5.92 0.71 -20.02
CA GLY A 166 6.78 1.87 -20.29
C GLY A 166 8.28 1.53 -20.23
N THR A 167 8.67 0.66 -19.29
CA THR A 167 10.05 0.19 -19.16
C THR A 167 10.46 -0.67 -20.34
N THR A 168 9.59 -1.57 -20.82
CA THR A 168 9.85 -2.41 -22.01
C THR A 168 10.01 -1.56 -23.27
N ASN A 169 9.17 -0.54 -23.44
CA ASN A 169 9.26 0.38 -24.59
C ASN A 169 10.56 1.19 -24.57
N ARG A 170 11.02 1.63 -23.39
CA ARG A 170 12.33 2.28 -23.24
C ARG A 170 13.49 1.34 -23.54
N LEU A 171 13.40 0.09 -23.10
CA LEU A 171 14.42 -0.93 -23.37
C LEU A 171 14.50 -1.25 -24.86
N LEU A 172 13.35 -1.36 -25.54
CA LEU A 172 13.28 -1.51 -26.99
C LEU A 172 13.89 -0.32 -27.73
N ALA A 173 13.60 0.91 -27.30
CA ALA A 173 14.20 2.11 -27.90
C ALA A 173 15.73 2.12 -27.78
N LEU A 174 16.28 1.77 -26.61
CA LEU A 174 17.74 1.68 -26.40
C LEU A 174 18.40 0.57 -27.22
N ILE A 175 17.72 -0.56 -27.40
CA ILE A 175 18.22 -1.66 -28.23
C ILE A 175 18.25 -1.22 -29.70
N CYS A 176 17.18 -0.61 -30.22
CA CYS A 176 17.16 -0.10 -31.59
C CYS A 176 18.23 0.96 -31.85
N ASP A 177 18.47 1.87 -30.89
CA ASP A 177 19.52 2.89 -30.99
C ASP A 177 20.92 2.26 -31.07
N ARG A 178 21.20 1.25 -30.24
CA ARG A 178 22.45 0.48 -30.29
C ARG A 178 22.64 -0.29 -31.58
N PHE A 179 21.57 -0.82 -32.17
CA PHE A 179 21.65 -1.50 -33.46
C PHE A 179 21.94 -0.52 -34.61
N ALA A 180 21.37 0.69 -34.59
CA ALA A 180 21.66 1.72 -35.58
C ALA A 180 23.13 2.16 -35.56
N GLU A 181 23.76 2.23 -34.38
CA GLU A 181 25.21 2.50 -34.23
C GLU A 181 26.11 1.42 -34.85
N MET A 182 25.65 0.17 -34.93
CA MET A 182 26.44 -0.92 -35.50
C MET A 182 26.36 -0.99 -37.04
N GLU A 183 25.45 -0.24 -37.66
CA GLU A 183 25.16 -0.30 -39.10
C GLU A 183 25.77 0.87 -39.90
N GLU A 184 26.83 1.51 -39.40
CA GLU A 184 27.72 2.34 -40.24
C GLU A 184 28.93 1.53 -40.74
N PRO A 185 28.83 0.77 -41.85
CA PRO A 185 29.98 0.21 -42.51
C PRO A 185 30.63 1.27 -43.41
N SER A 186 31.82 1.69 -43.00
CA SER A 186 33.02 1.70 -43.86
C SER A 186 32.82 2.04 -45.34
N ASN A 187 32.22 3.19 -45.68
CA ASN A 187 32.38 3.80 -47.00
C ASN A 187 33.50 4.84 -46.93
N SER A 188 34.73 4.37 -46.68
CA SER A 188 35.95 5.19 -46.73
C SER A 188 37.09 4.40 -47.40
N ALA A 189 36.84 3.93 -48.61
CA ALA A 189 37.81 3.43 -49.57
C ALA A 189 37.08 3.56 -50.93
N ASP A 190 37.51 4.25 -51.98
CA ASP A 190 38.78 4.83 -52.37
C ASP A 190 38.46 5.98 -53.34
N SER A 191 39.03 7.17 -53.13
CA SER A 191 39.15 8.17 -54.20
C SER A 191 40.50 8.87 -54.07
N SER A 192 41.57 8.20 -54.45
CA SER A 192 42.89 8.80 -54.57
C SER A 192 43.69 8.07 -55.63
N ALA A 193 43.93 8.80 -56.72
CA ALA A 193 44.97 8.63 -57.73
C ALA A 193 44.82 7.49 -58.75
#